data_AF-A0A830GG24-F1
#
_entry.id   AF-A0A830GG24-F1
#
_cell.length_a   1.000
_cell.length_b   1.000
_cell.length_c   1.000
_cell.angle_alpha   90.00
_cell.angle_beta   90.00
_cell.angle_gamma   90.00
#
_symmetry.space_group_name_H-M   'P 1'
#
loop_
_entity.id
_entity.type
_entity.pdbx_description
1 polymer ?
#
loop_
_entity_poly.entity_id
_entity_poly.type
_entity_poly.pdbx_seq_one_letter_code
_entity_poly.pdbx_strand_id
1 'polypeptide(L)'
;MVEQKTVRNEVSTIAAGARRTRDLTDAESECLRDLLAGDEAFGALVTAQQNAILVDADDHGLDEETERLATDAAGKLADAIDRRIDVQVAVAKDVVAFADEVEALSWGVAIDPYQAGFTTVTDLQRATRPELVNAGMNPKLVDRVKDEVGDFVEGADD
;
A
#
# COMPACT_ATOMS: atom_id res chain seq x y z
N MET A 1 9.42 -11.63 -15.90
CA MET A 1 8.19 -12.40 -15.56
C MET A 1 8.35 -13.26 -14.29
N VAL A 2 9.57 -13.66 -13.90
CA VAL A 2 9.83 -14.38 -12.64
C VAL A 2 9.78 -13.43 -11.41
N GLU A 3 10.36 -12.23 -11.51
CA GLU A 3 10.38 -11.23 -10.42
C GLU A 3 8.98 -10.85 -9.93
N GLN A 4 8.02 -10.58 -10.83
CA GLN A 4 6.64 -10.25 -10.44
C GLN A 4 5.92 -11.40 -9.72
N LYS A 5 6.24 -12.67 -10.04
CA LYS A 5 5.63 -13.82 -9.36
C LYS A 5 6.17 -13.96 -7.94
N THR A 6 7.45 -13.68 -7.76
CA THR A 6 8.10 -13.73 -6.45
C THR A 6 7.57 -12.64 -5.53
N VAL A 7 7.53 -11.38 -5.99
CA VAL A 7 6.98 -10.27 -5.21
C VAL A 7 5.53 -10.54 -4.80
N ARG A 8 4.70 -11.08 -5.70
CA ARG A 8 3.29 -11.40 -5.40
C ARG A 8 3.11 -12.44 -4.29
N ASN A 9 3.98 -13.44 -4.24
CA ASN A 9 3.95 -14.46 -3.18
C ASN A 9 4.44 -13.90 -1.85
N GLU A 10 5.49 -13.06 -1.89
CA GLU A 10 6.02 -12.39 -0.69
C GLU A 10 4.99 -11.43 -0.09
N VAL A 11 4.32 -10.63 -0.92
CA VAL A 11 3.27 -9.70 -0.46
C VAL A 11 2.18 -10.40 0.36
N SER A 12 1.73 -11.59 -0.09
CA SER A 12 0.70 -12.34 0.64
C SER A 12 1.21 -12.85 1.99
N THR A 13 2.45 -13.34 2.04
CA THR A 13 3.09 -13.83 3.27
C THR A 13 3.34 -12.69 4.25
N ILE A 14 3.85 -11.57 3.76
CA ILE A 14 4.16 -10.37 4.52
C ILE A 14 2.89 -9.75 5.09
N ALA A 15 1.84 -9.59 4.29
CA ALA A 15 0.55 -9.06 4.77
C ALA A 15 -0.06 -9.96 5.86
N ALA A 16 -0.01 -11.30 5.68
CA ALA A 16 -0.48 -12.24 6.69
C ALA A 16 0.34 -12.18 8.00
N GLY A 17 1.66 -11.96 7.91
CA GLY A 17 2.54 -11.76 9.06
C GLY A 17 2.29 -10.43 9.77
N ALA A 18 2.13 -9.35 9.00
CA ALA A 18 1.81 -8.01 9.47
C ALA A 18 0.49 -8.00 10.25
N ARG A 19 -0.53 -8.71 9.76
CA ARG A 19 -1.82 -8.82 10.45
C ARG A 19 -1.70 -9.24 11.92
N ARG A 20 -0.86 -10.25 12.20
CA ARG A 20 -0.68 -10.78 13.56
C ARG A 20 0.19 -9.87 14.42
N THR A 21 1.18 -9.22 13.82
CA THR A 21 2.20 -8.43 14.53
C THR A 21 1.78 -6.98 14.75
N ARG A 22 0.87 -6.47 13.93
CA ARG A 22 0.45 -5.06 13.88
C ARG A 22 -1.05 -4.86 14.11
N ASP A 23 -1.72 -5.93 14.57
CA ASP A 23 -3.12 -5.96 14.97
C ASP A 23 -4.04 -5.38 13.88
N LEU A 24 -4.04 -6.03 12.72
CA LEU A 24 -4.87 -5.62 11.58
C LEU A 24 -6.17 -6.40 11.52
N THR A 25 -7.24 -5.72 11.11
CA THR A 25 -8.50 -6.37 10.71
C THR A 25 -8.32 -7.16 9.39
N ASP A 26 -9.33 -7.95 9.02
CA ASP A 26 -9.34 -8.62 7.70
C ASP A 26 -9.28 -7.59 6.56
N ALA A 27 -10.09 -6.53 6.63
CA ALA A 27 -10.12 -5.48 5.62
C ALA A 27 -8.80 -4.72 5.52
N GLU A 28 -8.19 -4.35 6.65
CA GLU A 28 -6.89 -3.68 6.68
C GLU A 28 -5.77 -4.58 6.13
N SER A 29 -5.80 -5.88 6.45
CA SER A 29 -4.83 -6.84 5.93
C SER A 29 -4.96 -7.05 4.41
N GLU A 30 -6.19 -7.06 3.88
CA GLU A 30 -6.44 -7.16 2.44
C GLU A 30 -6.03 -5.86 1.72
N CYS A 31 -6.36 -4.70 2.30
CA CYS A 31 -5.95 -3.39 1.80
C CYS A 31 -4.41 -3.27 1.77
N LEU A 32 -3.73 -3.65 2.85
CA LEU A 32 -2.26 -3.68 2.91
C LEU A 32 -1.66 -4.54 1.80
N ARG A 33 -2.25 -5.72 1.55
CA ARG A 33 -1.77 -6.62 0.49
C ARG A 33 -1.83 -5.92 -0.87
N ASP A 34 -2.93 -5.24 -1.17
CA ASP A 34 -3.12 -4.59 -2.46
C ASP A 34 -2.23 -3.33 -2.60
N LEU A 35 -2.05 -2.57 -1.52
CA LEU A 35 -1.09 -1.46 -1.44
C LEU A 35 0.34 -1.92 -1.72
N LEU A 36 0.81 -2.98 -1.04
CA LEU A 36 2.16 -3.52 -1.24
C LEU A 36 2.35 -4.11 -2.64
N ALA A 37 1.30 -4.66 -3.25
CA ALA A 37 1.36 -5.20 -4.60
C ALA A 37 1.56 -4.10 -5.67
N GLY A 38 1.06 -2.89 -5.43
CA GLY A 38 1.24 -1.71 -6.29
C GLY A 38 2.47 -0.86 -5.96
N ASP A 39 3.16 -1.15 -4.86
CA ASP A 39 4.27 -0.34 -4.35
C ASP A 39 5.60 -0.71 -5.02
N GLU A 40 5.99 0.02 -6.06
CA GLU A 40 7.23 -0.22 -6.81
C GLU A 40 8.49 -0.19 -5.93
N ALA A 41 8.52 0.70 -4.93
CA ALA A 41 9.66 0.80 -4.01
C ALA A 41 9.77 -0.43 -3.12
N PHE A 42 8.63 -0.92 -2.61
CA PHE A 42 8.59 -2.18 -1.87
C PHE A 42 9.04 -3.36 -2.74
N GLY A 43 8.53 -3.46 -3.97
CA GLY A 43 8.94 -4.50 -4.92
C GLY A 43 10.45 -4.49 -5.17
N ALA A 44 11.04 -3.31 -5.40
CA ALA A 44 12.47 -3.16 -5.60
C ALA A 44 13.30 -3.59 -4.37
N LEU A 45 12.84 -3.26 -3.16
CA LEU A 45 13.51 -3.66 -1.92
C LEU A 45 13.49 -5.19 -1.74
N VAL A 46 12.35 -5.85 -1.98
CA VAL A 46 12.23 -7.31 -1.90
C VAL A 46 13.17 -7.98 -2.91
N THR A 47 13.20 -7.51 -4.16
CA THR A 47 14.11 -8.05 -5.18
C THR A 47 15.57 -7.86 -4.79
N ALA A 48 15.95 -6.68 -4.30
CA ALA A 48 17.32 -6.42 -3.85
C ALA A 48 17.71 -7.35 -2.69
N GLN A 49 16.80 -7.58 -1.74
CA GLN A 49 17.05 -8.45 -0.58
C GLN A 49 17.27 -9.89 -1.02
N GLN A 50 16.44 -10.39 -1.93
CA GLN A 50 16.57 -11.75 -2.45
C GLN A 50 17.88 -11.94 -3.21
N ASN A 51 18.30 -10.95 -4.00
CA ASN A 51 19.59 -10.99 -4.66
C ASN A 51 20.75 -11.03 -3.66
N ALA A 52 20.69 -10.26 -2.56
CA ALA A 52 21.69 -10.32 -1.51
C ALA A 52 21.74 -11.69 -0.82
N ILE A 53 20.58 -12.31 -0.54
CA ILE A 53 20.50 -13.65 0.05
C ILE A 53 21.04 -14.72 -0.90
N LEU A 54 20.76 -14.61 -2.21
CA LEU A 54 21.28 -15.56 -3.20
C LEU A 54 22.81 -15.52 -3.27
N VAL A 55 23.41 -14.32 -3.18
CA VAL A 55 24.87 -14.16 -3.12
C VAL A 55 25.47 -14.81 -1.86
N ASP A 56 24.76 -14.80 -0.73
CA ASP A 56 25.17 -15.45 0.52
C ASP A 56 24.99 -16.98 0.49
N ALA A 57 24.01 -17.48 -0.26
CA ALA A 57 23.65 -18.90 -0.30
C ALA A 57 24.39 -19.72 -1.36
N ASP A 58 24.86 -19.08 -2.44
CA ASP A 58 25.63 -19.74 -3.49
C ASP A 58 27.11 -19.88 -3.06
N ASP A 59 27.48 -21.11 -2.69
CA ASP A 59 28.84 -21.59 -2.37
C ASP A 59 29.75 -21.57 -3.62
N HIS A 60 29.89 -20.40 -4.24
CA HIS A 60 30.59 -20.16 -5.51
C HIS A 60 32.05 -19.75 -5.33
N GLY A 61 32.63 -19.93 -4.13
CA GLY A 61 33.99 -19.52 -3.83
C GLY A 61 34.14 -18.00 -3.75
N LEU A 62 33.12 -17.33 -3.22
CA LEU A 62 33.24 -15.93 -2.80
C LEU A 62 34.21 -15.84 -1.62
N ASP A 63 34.87 -14.68 -1.48
CA ASP A 63 35.65 -14.42 -0.28
C ASP A 63 34.75 -14.05 0.90
N GLU A 64 35.26 -14.26 2.12
CA GLU A 64 34.55 -13.98 3.38
C GLU A 64 34.07 -12.52 3.47
N GLU A 65 34.76 -11.59 2.81
CA GLU A 65 34.36 -10.17 2.81
C GLU A 65 33.10 -9.95 1.96
N THR A 66 33.00 -10.61 0.82
CA THR A 66 31.85 -10.54 -0.08
C THR A 66 30.61 -11.16 0.55
N GLU A 67 30.74 -12.32 1.20
CA GLU A 67 29.66 -12.95 1.96
C GLU A 67 29.17 -12.02 3.08
N ARG A 68 30.10 -11.50 3.90
CA ARG A 68 29.77 -10.56 4.98
C ARG A 68 29.02 -9.31 4.48
N LEU A 69 29.44 -8.75 3.34
CA LEU A 69 28.76 -7.60 2.74
C LEU A 69 27.36 -7.96 2.24
N ALA A 70 27.17 -9.15 1.67
CA ALA A 70 25.88 -9.65 1.23
C ALA A 70 24.92 -9.85 2.41
N THR A 71 25.38 -10.46 3.51
CA THR A 71 24.59 -10.62 4.73
C THR A 71 24.19 -9.26 5.32
N ASP A 72 25.11 -8.31 5.43
CA ASP A 72 24.83 -6.95 5.96
C ASP A 72 23.85 -6.18 5.06
N ALA A 73 23.99 -6.30 3.74
CA ALA A 73 23.05 -5.73 2.79
C ALA A 73 21.65 -6.35 2.94
N ALA A 74 21.55 -7.67 3.05
CA ALA A 74 20.27 -8.37 3.25
C ALA A 74 19.57 -7.93 4.55
N GLY A 75 20.33 -7.74 5.64
CA GLY A 75 19.82 -7.23 6.91
C GLY A 75 19.28 -5.80 6.80
N LYS A 76 20.06 -4.88 6.21
CA LYS A 76 19.64 -3.49 5.99
C LYS A 76 18.41 -3.38 5.09
N LEU A 77 18.31 -4.25 4.08
CA LEU A 77 17.17 -4.33 3.20
C LEU A 77 15.94 -4.86 3.95
N ALA A 78 16.10 -5.84 4.85
CA ALA A 78 15.03 -6.30 5.74
C ALA A 78 14.46 -5.14 6.58
N ASP A 79 15.33 -4.35 7.20
CA ASP A 79 14.92 -3.19 8.00
C ASP A 79 14.24 -2.09 7.17
N ALA A 80 14.61 -1.95 5.89
CA ALA A 80 13.96 -1.01 4.97
C ALA A 80 12.58 -1.51 4.54
N ILE A 81 12.45 -2.80 4.27
CA ILE A 81 11.18 -3.47 3.98
C ILE A 81 10.21 -3.32 5.16
N ASP A 82 10.66 -3.58 6.38
CA ASP A 82 9.83 -3.48 7.58
C ASP A 82 9.31 -2.06 7.81
N ARG A 83 10.18 -1.06 7.68
CA ARG A 83 9.77 0.36 7.74
C ARG A 83 8.78 0.73 6.65
N ARG A 84 8.92 0.17 5.44
CA ARG A 84 7.97 0.43 4.35
C ARG A 84 6.62 -0.23 4.64
N ILE A 85 6.61 -1.42 5.21
CA ILE A 85 5.38 -2.09 5.67
C ILE A 85 4.68 -1.24 6.73
N ASP A 86 5.41 -0.66 7.70
CA ASP A 86 4.81 0.21 8.72
C ASP A 86 4.11 1.43 8.12
N VAL A 87 4.73 2.05 7.12
CA VAL A 87 4.11 3.15 6.38
C VAL A 87 2.82 2.69 5.70
N GLN A 88 2.85 1.56 5.00
CA GLN A 88 1.68 1.04 4.29
C GLN A 88 0.59 0.52 5.22
N VAL A 89 0.95 0.08 6.43
CA VAL A 89 0.00 -0.29 7.48
C VAL A 89 -0.78 0.93 7.97
N ALA A 90 -0.10 2.07 8.18
CA ALA A 90 -0.79 3.31 8.52
C ALA A 90 -1.77 3.71 7.39
N VAL A 91 -1.31 3.68 6.13
CA VAL A 91 -2.15 3.97 4.97
C VAL A 91 -3.34 3.00 4.88
N ALA A 92 -3.14 1.71 5.09
CA ALA A 92 -4.22 0.72 5.04
C ALA A 92 -5.31 1.00 6.09
N LYS A 93 -4.91 1.37 7.31
CA LYS A 93 -5.85 1.75 8.38
C LYS A 93 -6.64 2.99 8.00
N ASP A 94 -5.96 4.01 7.50
CA ASP A 94 -6.61 5.26 7.10
C ASP A 94 -7.54 5.06 5.91
N VAL A 95 -7.16 4.27 4.91
CA VAL A 95 -7.98 3.95 3.73
C VAL A 95 -9.24 3.18 4.13
N VAL A 96 -9.12 2.19 5.03
CA VAL A 96 -10.27 1.43 5.52
C VAL A 96 -11.21 2.32 6.33
N ALA A 97 -10.68 3.14 7.24
CA ALA A 97 -11.48 4.09 8.01
C ALA A 97 -12.20 5.11 7.10
N PHE A 98 -11.50 5.65 6.11
CA PHE A 98 -12.05 6.57 5.12
C PHE A 98 -13.16 5.92 4.28
N ALA A 99 -13.01 4.66 3.90
CA ALA A 99 -14.05 3.91 3.21
C ALA A 99 -15.26 3.65 4.11
N ASP A 100 -15.05 3.32 5.39
CA ASP A 100 -16.13 3.10 6.34
C ASP A 100 -16.94 4.39 6.64
N GLU A 101 -16.33 5.57 6.48
CA GLU A 101 -17.02 6.87 6.57
C GLU A 101 -17.93 7.16 5.37
N VAL A 102 -17.72 6.50 4.23
CA VAL A 102 -18.47 6.68 2.98
C VAL A 102 -19.07 5.32 2.56
N GLU A 103 -20.29 5.03 2.99
CA GLU A 103 -21.01 3.78 2.72
C GLU A 103 -21.00 3.33 1.24
N ALA A 104 -20.97 4.25 0.27
CA ALA A 104 -20.86 3.94 -1.16
C ALA A 104 -19.47 3.46 -1.60
N LEU A 105 -18.44 3.61 -0.76
CA LEU A 105 -17.04 3.38 -1.07
C LEU A 105 -16.57 2.09 -0.39
N SER A 106 -16.05 1.13 -1.17
CA SER A 106 -15.25 0.05 -0.58
C SER A 106 -13.80 0.50 -0.47
N TRP A 107 -13.05 -0.07 0.48
CA TRP A 107 -11.62 0.20 0.63
C TRP A 107 -10.84 0.03 -0.68
N GLY A 108 -11.22 -0.96 -1.51
CA GLY A 108 -10.55 -1.21 -2.79
C GLY A 108 -10.75 -0.10 -3.82
N VAL A 109 -11.85 0.64 -3.73
CA VAL A 109 -12.12 1.83 -4.55
C VAL A 109 -11.52 3.08 -3.92
N ALA A 110 -11.33 3.08 -2.60
CA ALA A 110 -10.78 4.19 -1.84
C ALA A 110 -9.26 4.37 -1.99
N ILE A 111 -8.51 3.32 -2.34
CA ILE A 111 -7.04 3.37 -2.47
C ILE A 111 -6.59 4.47 -3.44
N ASP A 112 -7.06 4.45 -4.69
CA ASP A 112 -6.59 5.37 -5.73
C ASP A 112 -6.88 6.85 -5.39
N PRO A 113 -8.12 7.26 -5.02
CA PRO A 113 -8.38 8.63 -4.62
C PRO A 113 -7.62 9.04 -3.35
N TYR A 114 -7.46 8.13 -2.38
CA TYR A 114 -6.67 8.42 -1.17
C TYR A 114 -5.20 8.71 -1.51
N GLN A 115 -4.60 7.89 -2.39
CA GLN A 115 -3.24 8.10 -2.89
C GLN A 115 -3.10 9.38 -3.73
N ALA A 116 -4.18 9.81 -4.40
CA ALA A 116 -4.23 11.09 -5.10
C ALA A 116 -4.42 12.30 -4.16
N GLY A 117 -4.56 12.08 -2.85
CA GLY A 117 -4.65 13.11 -1.82
C GLY A 117 -6.08 13.44 -1.36
N PHE A 118 -7.09 12.71 -1.83
CA PHE A 118 -8.47 12.83 -1.34
C PHE A 118 -8.64 11.96 -0.10
N THR A 119 -8.20 12.47 1.04
CA THR A 119 -8.07 11.70 2.29
C THR A 119 -9.27 11.83 3.23
N THR A 120 -10.20 12.74 2.94
CA THR A 120 -11.36 13.02 3.78
C THR A 120 -12.65 13.14 2.97
N VAL A 121 -13.80 12.99 3.63
CA VAL A 121 -15.12 13.25 3.03
C VAL A 121 -15.19 14.66 2.44
N THR A 122 -14.62 15.64 3.14
CA THR A 122 -14.55 17.03 2.66
C THR A 122 -13.76 17.18 1.37
N ASP A 123 -12.68 16.41 1.20
CA ASP A 123 -11.93 16.39 -0.05
C ASP A 123 -12.79 15.86 -1.21
N LEU A 124 -13.58 14.80 -0.98
CA LEU A 124 -14.52 14.27 -1.97
C LEU A 124 -15.66 15.25 -2.29
N GLN A 125 -16.16 15.98 -1.29
CA GLN A 125 -17.19 17.02 -1.49
C GLN A 125 -16.66 18.16 -2.36
N ARG A 126 -15.41 18.58 -2.15
CA ARG A 126 -14.75 19.64 -2.91
C ARG A 126 -14.27 19.20 -4.29
N ALA A 127 -13.88 17.94 -4.43
CA ALA A 127 -13.41 17.39 -5.68
C ALA A 127 -14.49 17.44 -6.75
N THR A 128 -14.07 17.84 -7.94
CA THR A 128 -14.88 17.75 -9.15
C THR A 128 -14.92 16.31 -9.65
N ARG A 129 -16.00 15.94 -10.37
CA ARG A 129 -16.12 14.61 -10.97
C ARG A 129 -14.90 14.24 -11.84
N PRO A 130 -14.37 15.13 -12.71
CA PRO A 130 -13.17 14.83 -13.49
C PRO A 130 -11.92 14.58 -12.63
N GLU A 131 -11.74 15.28 -11.51
CA GLU A 131 -10.60 15.05 -10.60
C GLU A 131 -10.65 13.65 -9.99
N LEU A 132 -11.83 13.21 -9.54
CA LEU A 132 -12.00 11.85 -9.00
C LEU A 132 -11.79 10.77 -10.06
N VAL A 133 -12.24 10.99 -11.31
CA VAL A 133 -11.95 10.07 -12.42
C VAL A 133 -10.47 10.03 -12.74
N ASN A 134 -9.79 11.18 -12.79
CA ASN A 134 -8.35 11.26 -13.01
C ASN A 134 -7.55 10.61 -11.88
N ALA A 135 -8.11 10.58 -10.67
CA ALA A 135 -7.59 9.86 -9.52
C ALA A 135 -7.89 8.35 -9.54
N GLY A 136 -8.35 7.79 -10.66
CA GLY A 136 -8.55 6.34 -10.82
C GLY A 136 -9.98 5.85 -10.54
N MET A 137 -10.88 6.71 -10.04
CA MET A 137 -12.23 6.27 -9.71
C MET A 137 -13.07 6.01 -10.98
N ASN A 138 -13.84 4.92 -10.97
CA ASN A 138 -14.77 4.62 -12.05
C ASN A 138 -15.85 5.72 -12.15
N PRO A 139 -16.17 6.27 -13.34
CA PRO A 139 -17.17 7.34 -13.49
C PRO A 139 -18.54 7.03 -12.87
N LYS A 140 -18.99 5.77 -12.94
CA LYS A 140 -20.28 5.37 -12.33
C LYS A 140 -20.24 5.39 -10.79
N LEU A 141 -19.06 5.15 -10.21
CA LEU A 141 -18.86 5.22 -8.77
C LEU A 141 -18.72 6.68 -8.33
N VAL A 142 -18.10 7.54 -9.13
CA VAL A 142 -18.03 8.99 -8.86
C VAL A 142 -19.43 9.58 -8.71
N ASP A 143 -20.38 9.19 -9.57
CA ASP A 143 -21.78 9.61 -9.42
C ASP A 143 -22.37 9.23 -8.08
N ARG A 144 -22.27 7.96 -7.69
CA ARG A 144 -22.76 7.48 -6.40
C ARG A 144 -22.08 8.16 -5.21
N VAL A 145 -20.76 8.28 -5.23
CA VAL A 145 -19.99 8.88 -4.14
C VAL A 145 -20.37 10.35 -3.97
N LYS A 146 -20.49 11.12 -5.07
CA LYS A 146 -20.92 12.53 -4.99
C LYS A 146 -22.35 12.67 -4.47
N ASP A 147 -23.26 11.78 -4.86
CA ASP A 147 -24.64 11.79 -4.37
C ASP A 147 -24.70 11.50 -2.86
N GLU A 148 -23.80 10.67 -2.35
CA GLU A 148 -23.73 10.32 -0.92
C GLU A 148 -23.05 11.39 -0.07
N VAL A 149 -21.86 11.85 -0.46
CA VAL A 149 -21.12 12.86 0.32
C VAL A 149 -21.76 14.25 0.20
N GLY A 150 -22.59 14.46 -0.83
CA GLY A 150 -23.27 15.72 -1.11
C GLY A 150 -22.36 16.81 -1.64
N ASP A 151 -22.95 17.98 -1.87
CA ASP A 151 -22.22 19.17 -2.27
C ASP A 151 -21.58 19.86 -1.06
N PHE A 152 -20.37 20.38 -1.25
CA PHE A 152 -19.73 21.23 -0.25
C PHE A 152 -20.54 22.54 -0.10
N VAL A 153 -21.12 22.75 1.08
CA VAL A 153 -21.79 24.01 1.42
C VAL A 153 -20.81 24.88 2.21
N GLU A 154 -20.30 25.93 1.58
CA GLU A 154 -19.42 26.91 2.23
C GLU A 154 -20.27 27.82 3.12
N GLY A 155 -20.19 27.63 4.44
CA GLY A 155 -20.79 28.52 5.45
C GLY A 155 -22.02 27.94 6.16
N ALA A 156 -21.81 27.49 7.39
CA ALA A 156 -22.81 27.52 8.45
C ALA A 156 -22.15 28.05 9.74
N ASP A 157 -21.40 29.14 9.59
CA ASP A 157 -21.04 30.02 10.70
C ASP A 157 -21.82 31.33 10.49
N ASP A 158 -22.99 31.41 11.12
CA ASP A 158 -23.68 32.66 11.47
C ASP A 158 -23.17 33.15 12.83
#